data_AF-A0AAV8A3U3-F1
#
_entry.id   AF-A0AAV8A3U3-F1
#
_cell.length_a   1.000
_cell.length_b   1.000
_cell.length_c   1.000
_cell.angle_alpha   90.00
_cell.angle_beta   90.00
_cell.angle_gamma   90.00
#
_symmetry.space_group_name_H-M   'P 1'
#
loop_
_entity.id
_entity.type
_entity.pdbx_description
1 polymer ?
#
loop_
_entity_poly.entity_id
_entity_poly.type
_entity_poly.pdbx_seq_one_letter_code
_entity_poly.pdbx_strand_id
1 'polypeptide(L)'
;MKFHLKKITALVSDGAPVCCKLGKTLTKVCEIKHIICACHTLHLISAKLIDSFDLANLVCSKLKKFFKAGKQAGRKRRWLQKNGKLISLPCLTRWGTWLQTCIEVLHNKDKLKQFIQLEERSKTSNILIEHLSSKIFLEELVFYRIHCFFYSTTDTRVTSALHL
;
A
#
# COMPACT_ATOMS: atom_id res chain seq x y z
N MET A 1 -27.10 4.82 -36.72
CA MET A 1 -26.00 5.62 -36.16
C MET A 1 -24.72 4.79 -36.22
N LYS A 2 -23.91 4.94 -37.28
CA LYS A 2 -22.62 4.23 -37.42
C LYS A 2 -21.56 5.02 -36.66
N PHE A 3 -21.30 4.64 -35.41
CA PHE A 3 -20.13 5.17 -34.71
C PHE A 3 -18.87 4.77 -35.51
N HIS A 4 -18.19 5.75 -36.09
CA HIS A 4 -16.83 5.58 -36.63
C HIS A 4 -15.87 5.48 -35.44
N LEU A 5 -16.01 4.42 -34.65
CA LEU A 5 -15.00 4.05 -33.67
C LEU A 5 -13.77 3.67 -34.48
N LYS A 6 -12.68 4.45 -34.36
CA LYS A 6 -11.33 3.95 -34.69
C LYS A 6 -11.25 2.50 -34.21
N LYS A 7 -10.84 1.58 -35.09
CA LYS A 7 -10.84 0.13 -34.83
C LYS A 7 -10.32 -0.13 -33.41
N ILE A 8 -11.21 -0.46 -32.48
CA ILE A 8 -10.83 -0.76 -31.10
C ILE A 8 -10.08 -2.08 -31.18
N THR A 9 -8.81 -2.09 -30.77
CA THR A 9 -7.95 -3.27 -30.89
C THR A 9 -7.73 -3.98 -29.56
N ALA A 10 -7.95 -3.28 -28.44
CA ALA A 10 -7.73 -3.83 -27.11
C ALA A 10 -8.74 -3.30 -26.07
N LEU A 11 -9.16 -4.19 -25.19
CA LEU A 11 -9.85 -3.91 -23.93
C LEU A 11 -8.81 -4.06 -22.82
N VAL A 12 -8.52 -2.99 -22.08
CA VAL A 12 -7.66 -3.05 -20.88
C VAL A 12 -8.54 -2.97 -19.64
N SER A 13 -8.38 -3.90 -18.70
CA SER A 13 -9.16 -3.92 -17.46
C SER A 13 -8.31 -4.29 -16.25
N ASP A 14 -8.80 -4.02 -15.05
CA ASP A 14 -8.20 -4.50 -13.80
C ASP A 14 -8.27 -6.03 -13.61
N GLY A 15 -9.06 -6.74 -14.44
CA GLY A 15 -9.22 -8.19 -14.31
C GLY A 15 -10.28 -8.59 -13.29
N ALA A 16 -11.16 -7.68 -12.86
CA ALA A 16 -12.33 -8.03 -12.08
C ALA A 16 -13.15 -9.14 -12.77
N PRO A 17 -13.84 -10.03 -12.02
CA PRO A 17 -14.56 -11.16 -12.63
C PRO A 17 -15.56 -10.74 -13.72
N VAL A 18 -16.22 -9.60 -13.56
CA VAL A 18 -17.14 -9.02 -14.55
C VAL A 18 -16.39 -8.60 -15.81
N CYS A 19 -15.25 -7.92 -15.68
CA CYS A 19 -14.40 -7.51 -16.80
C CYS A 19 -13.83 -8.73 -17.54
N CYS A 20 -13.47 -9.80 -16.82
CA CYS A 20 -13.02 -11.06 -17.42
C CYS A 20 -14.14 -11.75 -18.21
N LYS A 21 -15.37 -11.77 -17.69
CA LYS A 21 -16.53 -12.31 -18.42
C LYS A 21 -16.79 -11.48 -19.68
N LEU A 22 -16.81 -10.16 -19.56
CA LEU A 22 -17.02 -9.25 -20.69
C LEU A 22 -15.93 -9.40 -21.75
N GLY A 23 -14.65 -9.40 -21.34
CA GLY A 23 -13.51 -9.59 -22.24
C GLY A 23 -13.56 -10.91 -22.99
N LYS A 24 -13.93 -12.01 -22.31
CA LYS A 24 -14.15 -13.32 -22.95
C LYS A 24 -15.29 -13.30 -23.97
N THR A 25 -16.35 -12.54 -23.72
CA THR A 25 -17.46 -12.40 -24.68
C THR A 25 -17.04 -11.55 -25.87
N LEU A 26 -16.41 -10.40 -25.64
CA LEU A 26 -16.01 -9.47 -26.69
C LEU A 26 -14.92 -10.04 -27.60
N THR A 27 -13.95 -10.78 -27.06
CA THR A 27 -12.90 -11.46 -27.84
C THR A 27 -13.44 -12.52 -28.80
N LYS A 28 -14.65 -13.06 -28.55
CA LYS A 28 -15.32 -14.01 -29.45
C LYS A 28 -16.14 -13.33 -30.56
N VAL A 29 -16.63 -12.12 -30.30
CA VAL A 29 -17.56 -11.40 -31.18
C VAL A 29 -16.84 -10.31 -31.99
N CYS A 30 -15.68 -9.86 -31.54
CA CYS A 30 -14.91 -8.77 -32.12
C CYS A 30 -13.41 -9.13 -32.16
N GLU A 31 -12.68 -8.55 -33.12
CA GLU A 31 -11.20 -8.63 -33.19
C GLU A 31 -10.52 -7.74 -32.13
N ILE A 32 -10.86 -7.94 -30.86
CA ILE A 32 -10.33 -7.18 -29.72
C ILE A 32 -9.52 -8.10 -28.83
N LYS A 33 -8.33 -7.66 -28.39
CA LYS A 33 -7.54 -8.34 -27.35
C LYS A 33 -7.98 -7.89 -25.96
N HIS A 34 -8.23 -8.82 -25.05
CA HIS A 34 -8.44 -8.48 -23.64
C HIS A 34 -7.12 -8.55 -22.89
N ILE A 35 -6.69 -7.43 -22.32
CA ILE A 35 -5.44 -7.27 -21.57
C ILE A 35 -5.78 -6.94 -20.11
N ILE A 36 -5.25 -7.72 -19.19
CA ILE A 36 -5.36 -7.44 -17.76
C ILE A 36 -4.21 -6.50 -17.36
N CYS A 37 -4.54 -5.48 -16.59
CA CYS A 37 -3.59 -4.50 -16.09
C CYS A 37 -2.54 -5.18 -15.21
N ALA A 38 -1.28 -5.19 -15.68
CA ALA A 38 -0.15 -5.76 -14.93
C ALA A 38 -0.02 -5.12 -13.54
N CYS A 39 -0.27 -3.82 -13.40
CA CYS A 39 -0.25 -3.14 -12.10
C CYS A 39 -1.27 -3.73 -11.12
N HIS A 40 -2.47 -4.11 -11.60
CA HIS A 40 -3.47 -4.74 -10.75
C HIS A 40 -3.06 -6.15 -10.34
N THR A 41 -2.54 -6.96 -11.28
CA THR A 41 -2.01 -8.30 -10.98
C THR A 41 -0.88 -8.24 -9.95
N LEU A 42 0.07 -7.34 -10.14
CA LEU A 42 1.18 -7.09 -9.21
C LEU A 42 0.67 -6.65 -7.84
N HIS A 43 -0.37 -5.79 -7.79
CA HIS A 43 -1.00 -5.41 -6.53
C HIS A 43 -1.60 -6.60 -5.79
N LEU A 44 -2.30 -7.50 -6.49
CA LEU A 44 -2.88 -8.71 -5.89
C LEU A 44 -1.79 -9.66 -5.34
N ILE A 45 -0.70 -9.85 -6.09
CA ILE A 45 0.46 -10.62 -5.63
C ILE A 45 1.05 -9.98 -4.35
N SER A 46 1.22 -8.66 -4.36
CA SER A 46 1.71 -7.92 -3.18
C SER A 46 0.79 -8.06 -1.98
N ALA A 47 -0.53 -7.97 -2.18
CA ALA A 47 -1.49 -8.15 -1.10
C ALA A 47 -1.35 -9.54 -0.46
N LYS A 48 -1.17 -10.58 -1.27
CA LYS A 48 -0.91 -11.95 -0.79
C LYS A 48 0.43 -12.11 -0.09
N LEU A 49 1.48 -11.44 -0.57
CA LEU A 49 2.77 -11.45 0.11
C LEU A 49 2.69 -10.71 1.45
N ILE A 50 1.93 -9.62 1.54
CA ILE A 50 1.73 -8.86 2.78
C ILE A 50 1.14 -9.74 3.88
N ASP A 51 0.24 -10.68 3.55
CA ASP A 51 -0.34 -11.63 4.50
C ASP A 51 0.74 -12.49 5.21
N SER A 52 1.97 -12.56 4.69
CA SER A 52 3.07 -13.34 5.29
C SER A 52 3.91 -12.56 6.32
N PHE A 53 3.69 -11.25 6.51
CA PHE A 53 4.45 -10.43 7.47
C PHE A 53 3.63 -10.12 8.71
N ASP A 54 3.50 -11.10 9.60
CA ASP A 54 2.66 -11.01 10.80
C ASP A 54 3.03 -9.83 11.69
N LEU A 55 4.33 -9.60 11.92
CA LEU A 55 4.76 -8.57 12.86
C LEU A 55 4.58 -7.17 12.27
N ALA A 56 4.91 -6.97 11.00
CA ALA A 56 4.67 -5.72 10.28
C ALA A 56 3.18 -5.39 10.18
N ASN A 57 2.33 -6.40 9.91
CA ASN A 57 0.87 -6.25 9.94
C ASN A 57 0.37 -5.84 11.32
N LEU A 58 0.90 -6.46 12.38
CA LEU A 58 0.56 -6.14 13.76
C LEU A 58 0.98 -4.71 14.14
N VAL A 59 2.20 -4.29 13.78
CA VAL A 59 2.70 -2.92 14.00
C VAL A 59 1.82 -1.91 13.26
N CYS A 60 1.54 -2.14 11.98
CA CYS A 60 0.67 -1.30 11.16
C CYS A 60 -0.74 -1.15 11.76
N SER A 61 -1.33 -2.24 12.22
CA SER A 61 -2.64 -2.25 12.87
C SER A 61 -2.63 -1.49 14.19
N LYS A 62 -1.61 -1.71 15.04
CA LYS A 62 -1.46 -1.02 16.33
C LYS A 62 -1.20 0.48 16.15
N LEU A 63 -0.35 0.87 15.20
CA LEU A 63 -0.13 2.29 14.85
C LEU A 63 -1.42 2.93 14.35
N LYS A 64 -2.14 2.26 13.45
CA LYS A 64 -3.44 2.76 12.98
C LYS A 64 -4.40 2.97 14.13
N LYS A 65 -4.49 2.05 15.10
CA LYS A 65 -5.32 2.20 16.31
C LYS A 65 -4.85 3.36 17.20
N PHE A 66 -3.55 3.45 17.46
CA PHE A 66 -2.94 4.53 18.24
C PHE A 66 -3.24 5.92 17.67
N PHE A 67 -3.35 6.03 16.33
CA PHE A 67 -3.69 7.26 15.61
C PHE A 67 -5.17 7.35 15.17
N LYS A 68 -6.04 6.35 15.40
CA LYS A 68 -7.45 6.35 14.96
C LYS A 68 -8.29 7.26 15.86
N ALA A 69 -9.27 7.93 15.25
CA ALA A 69 -10.12 8.93 15.88
C ALA A 69 -10.98 8.36 17.04
N GLY A 70 -10.81 9.00 18.19
CA GLY A 70 -11.57 8.91 19.45
C GLY A 70 -11.21 10.17 20.26
N LYS A 71 -11.35 10.19 21.60
CA LYS A 71 -10.95 11.33 22.50
C LYS A 71 -9.50 11.84 22.31
N GLN A 72 -8.71 11.21 21.43
CA GLN A 72 -7.30 11.45 21.13
C GLN A 72 -7.05 11.93 19.67
N ALA A 73 -8.06 12.47 18.97
CA ALA A 73 -7.94 13.02 17.61
C ALA A 73 -6.77 14.01 17.41
N GLY A 74 -6.26 14.59 18.51
CA GLY A 74 -5.07 15.43 18.51
C GLY A 74 -3.75 14.72 18.21
N ARG A 75 -3.63 13.38 18.29
CA ARG A 75 -2.34 12.69 18.10
C ARG A 75 -1.74 12.89 16.71
N LYS A 76 -2.55 12.79 15.64
CA LYS A 76 -2.06 13.08 14.28
C LYS A 76 -1.63 14.54 14.12
N ARG A 77 -2.39 15.46 14.72
CA ARG A 77 -2.08 16.90 14.69
C ARG A 77 -0.83 17.24 15.49
N ARG A 78 -0.66 16.67 16.68
CA ARG A 78 0.54 16.82 17.52
C ARG A 78 1.76 16.18 16.88
N TRP A 79 1.59 15.03 16.22
CA TRP A 79 2.63 14.44 15.40
C TRP A 79 3.05 15.37 14.26
N LEU A 80 2.08 15.93 13.52
CA LEU A 80 2.34 16.90 12.46
C LEU A 80 3.05 18.15 12.98
N GLN A 81 2.61 18.71 14.11
CA GLN A 81 3.24 19.87 14.74
C GLN A 81 4.68 19.59 15.18
N LYS A 82 4.94 18.39 15.73
CA LYS A 82 6.27 18.01 16.22
C LYS A 82 7.24 17.59 15.11
N ASN A 83 6.74 16.99 14.03
CA ASN A 83 7.59 16.33 13.02
C ASN A 83 7.44 16.92 11.61
N GLY A 84 6.60 17.94 11.41
CA GLY A 84 6.41 18.64 10.14
C GLY A 84 5.68 17.86 9.05
N LYS A 85 5.39 16.57 9.25
CA LYS A 85 4.69 15.71 8.29
C LYS A 85 3.68 14.81 8.99
N LEU A 86 2.52 14.59 8.37
CA LEU A 86 1.57 13.57 8.82
C LEU A 86 2.19 12.18 8.66
N ILE A 87 1.94 11.31 9.65
CA ILE A 87 2.26 9.90 9.51
C ILE A 87 1.33 9.24 8.48
N SER A 88 1.92 8.50 7.56
CA SER A 88 1.20 7.59 6.67
C SER A 88 0.69 6.40 7.48
N LEU A 89 -0.58 6.06 7.27
CA LEU A 89 -1.21 4.90 7.89
C LEU A 89 -1.84 4.05 6.79
N PRO A 90 -1.88 2.72 6.97
CA PRO A 90 -2.36 1.82 5.93
C PRO A 90 -3.84 2.07 5.65
N CYS A 91 -4.14 2.28 4.37
CA CYS A 91 -5.48 2.42 3.83
C CYS A 91 -5.80 1.18 3.01
N LEU A 92 -6.85 0.44 3.40
CA LEU A 92 -7.23 -0.81 2.73
C LEU A 92 -7.57 -0.59 1.24
N THR A 93 -8.08 0.60 0.89
CA THR A 93 -8.55 0.92 -0.46
C THR A 93 -7.49 1.62 -1.33
N ARG A 94 -6.29 1.90 -0.82
CA ARG A 94 -5.21 2.56 -1.59
C ARG A 94 -3.97 1.68 -1.64
N TRP A 95 -3.57 1.33 -2.86
CA TRP A 95 -2.39 0.50 -3.13
C TRP A 95 -1.12 1.09 -2.53
N GLY A 96 -0.23 0.24 -2.05
CA GLY A 96 1.08 0.65 -1.55
C GLY A 96 1.08 1.41 -0.21
N THR A 97 -0.08 1.79 0.36
CA THR A 97 -0.10 2.55 1.62
C THR A 97 0.42 1.76 2.83
N TRP A 98 0.30 0.43 2.81
CA TRP A 98 0.94 -0.44 3.79
C TRP A 98 2.46 -0.30 3.74
N LEU A 99 3.04 -0.43 2.54
CA LEU A 99 4.48 -0.27 2.33
C LEU A 99 4.96 1.13 2.72
N GLN A 100 4.24 2.17 2.29
CA GLN A 100 4.54 3.54 2.65
C GLN A 100 4.57 3.73 4.17
N THR A 101 3.63 3.11 4.89
CA THR A 101 3.63 3.12 6.36
C THR A 101 4.87 2.42 6.90
N CYS A 102 5.18 1.22 6.43
CA CYS A 102 6.35 0.47 6.88
C CYS A 102 7.67 1.25 6.68
N ILE A 103 7.84 1.88 5.52
CA ILE A 103 9.00 2.72 5.22
C ILE A 103 9.06 3.93 6.15
N GLU A 104 7.93 4.62 6.36
CA GLU A 104 7.89 5.76 7.27
C GLU A 104 8.16 5.38 8.72
N VAL A 105 7.70 4.19 9.14
CA VAL A 105 7.97 3.63 10.46
C VAL A 105 9.46 3.31 10.63
N LEU A 106 10.11 2.73 9.62
CA LEU A 106 11.55 2.50 9.64
C LEU A 106 12.33 3.80 9.78
N HIS A 107 12.05 4.78 8.92
CA HIS A 107 12.78 6.04 8.90
C HIS A 107 12.54 6.91 10.15
N ASN A 108 11.40 6.76 10.82
CA ASN A 108 11.04 7.57 11.98
C ASN A 108 10.87 6.75 13.26
N LYS A 109 11.46 5.55 13.32
CA LYS A 109 11.27 4.59 14.43
C LYS A 109 11.48 5.21 15.80
N ASP A 110 12.58 5.93 16.01
CA ASP A 110 12.88 6.50 17.33
C ASP A 110 11.97 7.69 17.68
N LYS A 111 11.65 8.53 16.69
CA LYS A 111 10.66 9.60 16.84
C LYS A 111 9.28 9.05 17.21
N LEU A 112 8.90 7.93 16.60
CA LEU A 112 7.64 7.24 16.89
C LEU A 112 7.62 6.69 18.31
N LYS A 113 8.69 6.01 18.75
CA LYS A 113 8.79 5.50 20.13
C LYS A 113 8.64 6.62 21.15
N GLN A 114 9.41 7.70 20.97
CA GLN A 114 9.33 8.86 21.87
C GLN A 114 7.93 9.49 21.88
N PHE A 115 7.30 9.64 20.71
CA PHE A 115 5.95 10.17 20.62
C PHE A 115 4.92 9.27 21.32
N ILE A 116 5.00 7.96 21.12
CA ILE A 116 4.12 6.99 21.77
C ILE A 116 4.29 7.05 23.30
N GLN A 117 5.53 7.11 23.81
CA GLN A 117 5.82 7.20 25.24
C GLN A 117 5.28 8.48 25.90
N LEU A 118 5.23 9.59 25.15
CA LEU A 118 4.71 10.88 25.63
C LEU A 118 3.17 10.92 25.63
N GLU A 119 2.54 10.30 24.64
CA GLU A 119 1.10 10.38 24.41
C GLU A 119 0.29 9.30 25.16
N GLU A 120 0.93 8.17 25.49
CA GLU A 120 0.27 7.06 26.18
C GLU A 120 1.27 6.15 26.89
N ARG A 121 1.13 5.99 28.20
CA ARG A 121 1.83 4.96 28.98
C ARG A 121 0.83 3.87 29.36
N SER A 122 0.56 2.98 28.41
CA SER A 122 -0.28 1.79 28.60
C SER A 122 0.53 0.54 28.30
N LYS A 123 0.09 -0.63 28.79
CA LYS A 123 0.70 -1.92 28.41
C LYS A 123 0.74 -2.08 26.88
N THR A 124 -0.32 -1.63 26.21
CA THR A 124 -0.43 -1.68 24.74
C THR A 124 0.62 -0.81 24.03
N SER A 125 0.92 0.40 24.57
CA SER A 125 1.92 1.29 23.98
C SER A 125 3.35 0.76 24.17
N ASN A 126 3.64 0.12 25.31
CA ASN A 126 4.93 -0.53 25.57
C ASN A 126 5.18 -1.69 24.61
N ILE A 127 4.20 -2.57 24.40
CA ILE A 127 4.33 -3.68 23.45
C ILE A 127 4.54 -3.16 22.02
N LEU A 128 3.90 -2.04 21.64
CA LEU A 128 4.16 -1.42 20.33
C LEU A 128 5.61 -0.93 20.20
N ILE A 129 6.18 -0.34 21.26
CA ILE A 129 7.59 0.10 21.29
C ILE A 129 8.56 -1.08 21.20
N GLU A 130 8.26 -2.19 21.86
CA GLU A 130 9.01 -3.44 21.77
C GLU A 130 8.98 -4.00 20.34
N HIS A 131 7.80 -4.07 19.73
CA HIS A 131 7.65 -4.55 18.35
C HIS A 131 8.39 -3.66 17.35
N LEU A 132 8.33 -2.33 17.51
CA LEU A 132 9.12 -1.39 16.71
C LEU A 132 10.63 -1.66 16.86
N SER A 133 11.07 -2.15 18.01
CA SER A 133 12.48 -2.45 18.31
C SER A 133 12.93 -3.83 17.83
N SER A 134 12.00 -4.73 17.50
CA SER A 134 12.32 -6.12 17.21
C SER A 134 13.16 -6.26 15.93
N LYS A 135 14.08 -7.23 15.96
CA LYS A 135 14.89 -7.60 14.80
C LYS A 135 14.04 -8.22 13.69
N ILE A 136 13.04 -9.02 14.06
CA ILE A 136 12.08 -9.67 13.15
C ILE A 136 11.37 -8.62 12.31
N PHE A 137 10.91 -7.52 12.91
CA PHE A 137 10.23 -6.44 12.19
C PHE A 137 11.17 -5.78 11.16
N LEU A 138 12.46 -5.62 11.48
CA LEU A 138 13.43 -5.08 10.53
C LEU A 138 13.68 -6.06 9.38
N GLU A 139 13.81 -7.35 9.67
CA GLU A 139 14.02 -8.41 8.69
C GLU A 139 12.84 -8.53 7.71
N GLU A 140 11.60 -8.51 8.21
CA GLU A 140 10.38 -8.51 7.38
C GLU A 140 10.35 -7.33 6.39
N LEU A 141 10.75 -6.14 6.85
CA LEU A 141 10.71 -4.94 6.00
C LEU A 141 11.87 -4.86 5.01
N VAL A 142 13.05 -5.37 5.37
CA VAL A 142 14.18 -5.50 4.45
C VAL A 142 13.85 -6.52 3.37
N PHE A 143 13.24 -7.66 3.74
CA PHE A 143 12.78 -8.66 2.79
C PHE A 143 11.78 -8.05 1.78
N TYR A 144 10.77 -7.32 2.25
CA TYR A 144 9.85 -6.64 1.34
C TYR A 144 10.57 -5.62 0.44
N ARG A 145 11.50 -4.82 0.98
CA ARG A 145 12.23 -3.82 0.18
C ARG A 145 13.07 -4.45 -0.93
N ILE A 146 13.69 -5.60 -0.68
CA ILE A 146 14.52 -6.33 -1.67
C ILE A 146 13.63 -7.03 -2.71
N HIS A 147 12.61 -7.76 -2.27
CA HIS A 147 11.78 -8.57 -3.14
C HIS A 147 10.66 -7.79 -3.86
N CYS A 148 10.32 -6.60 -3.37
CA CYS A 148 9.26 -5.74 -3.92
C CYS A 148 9.77 -4.33 -4.25
N PHE A 149 11.02 -4.22 -4.70
CA PHE A 149 11.59 -2.94 -5.17
C PHE A 149 10.89 -2.38 -6.43
N PHE A 150 10.11 -3.20 -7.15
CA PHE A 150 9.43 -2.82 -8.38
C PHE A 150 8.15 -1.97 -8.20
N TYR A 151 7.74 -1.65 -6.97
CA TYR A 151 6.40 -1.14 -6.68
C TYR A 151 6.30 0.36 -6.34
N SER A 152 7.43 1.05 -6.11
CA SER A 152 7.42 2.47 -5.69
C SER A 152 7.70 3.47 -6.82
N THR A 153 8.06 3.02 -8.02
CA THR A 153 8.40 3.89 -9.16
C THR A 153 7.25 4.08 -10.15
N THR A 154 6.08 3.49 -9.92
CA THR A 154 4.88 3.76 -10.72
C THR A 154 4.09 4.96 -10.17
N ASP A 155 4.79 6.08 -9.92
CA ASP A 155 4.17 7.38 -10.21
C ASP A 155 3.90 7.35 -11.73
N THR A 156 2.68 7.70 -12.12
CA THR A 156 2.04 7.59 -13.43
C THR A 156 2.70 8.42 -14.55
N ARG A 157 4.02 8.66 -14.50
CA ARG A 157 4.78 9.51 -15.41
C ARG A 157 5.89 8.79 -16.19
N VAL A 158 6.00 7.46 -16.10
CA VAL A 158 6.95 6.68 -16.92
C VAL A 158 6.19 5.78 -17.89
N THR A 159 5.43 6.39 -18.81
CA THR A 159 4.98 5.76 -20.06
C THR A 159 5.70 6.32 -21.28
N SER A 160 6.76 7.12 -21.09
CA SER A 160 7.53 7.75 -22.18
C SER A 160 8.96 7.25 -22.35
N ALA A 161 9.38 6.16 -21.68
CA ALA A 161 10.77 5.69 -21.73
C ALA A 161 10.97 4.23 -22.17
N LEU A 162 9.99 3.63 -22.86
CA LEU A 162 10.17 2.37 -23.59
C LEU A 162 9.64 2.53 -25.01
N HIS A 163 10.22 3.51 -25.72
CA HIS A 163 10.38 3.47 -27.16
C HIS A 163 11.86 3.26 -27.45
N LEU A 164 12.26 2.00 -27.47
CA LEU A 164 13.31 1.45 -28.34
C LEU A 164 12.76 0.14 -28.90
#